data_AF-A0A922I5B5-F1
#
_entry.id   AF-A0A922I5B5-F1
#
_cell.length_a   1.000
_cell.length_b   1.000
_cell.length_c   1.000
_cell.angle_alpha   90.00
_cell.angle_beta   90.00
_cell.angle_gamma   90.00
#
_symmetry.space_group_name_H-M   'P 1'
#
loop_
_entity.id
_entity.type
_entity.pdbx_description
1 polymer ?
#
loop_
_entity_poly.entity_id
_entity_poly.type
_entity_poly.pdbx_seq_one_letter_code
_entity_poly.pdbx_strand_id
1 'polypeptide(L)'
;MKCRTIFYTSLGRLFMIDSGEDEDKFEKFMQPITSSLDTLKNMLNNKSMFNEEETKKALIGISRDLRGLVYSFISRSNIMIFFNWIYPTYTPVFHAAIDLWFNDPQVTTPVLKLYAEFVHNRSQRLQFDISSPNGILLFRDASKLLVNYGTKILMIRDIPSDRLYAMKLKGISICFSILKLALSGSYVNFGVFELYGDTALKDALSTFIKLILSISITDILEYPKLSQSYYVLLECIAQDHMKFLANLEPTVFLYIISSISEGLNSLDNVCTSCCSALDHIVSYIFKEISKQNKKKSYEVNCLMELKPEIFQQMLSTIMNIIMFEDCRNQWSMSRPLLGLILLNEDYFNELRRNIISQQPIEKQTTMNRLFDYLMRDIERNLLAKNRDRFTQNVSTFRRELSDFQKGSVPCNNDMMNMMN
;
A
#
# COMPACT_ATOMS: atom_id res chain seq x y z
N MET A 1 15.82 -24.63 -9.57
CA MET A 1 14.56 -23.88 -9.80
C MET A 1 14.66 -22.34 -9.76
N LYS A 2 15.70 -21.70 -9.19
CA LYS A 2 15.76 -20.22 -9.05
C LYS A 2 15.66 -19.46 -10.40
N CYS A 3 16.24 -20.01 -11.48
CA CYS A 3 16.22 -19.38 -12.80
C CYS A 3 14.99 -19.74 -13.65
N ARG A 4 14.06 -20.58 -13.16
CA ARG A 4 12.95 -21.11 -13.96
C ARG A 4 11.99 -20.00 -14.42
N THR A 5 11.66 -19.08 -13.52
CA THR A 5 10.85 -17.89 -13.87
C THR A 5 11.52 -17.06 -14.97
N ILE A 6 12.84 -16.83 -14.87
CA ILE A 6 13.60 -16.04 -15.84
C ILE A 6 13.64 -16.77 -17.20
N PHE A 7 13.84 -18.08 -17.20
CA PHE A 7 13.80 -18.90 -18.41
C PHE A 7 12.45 -18.75 -19.14
N TYR A 8 11.33 -18.90 -18.43
CA TYR A 8 10.00 -18.73 -19.04
C TYR A 8 9.70 -17.28 -19.41
N THR A 9 10.26 -16.28 -18.71
CA THR A 9 10.20 -14.89 -19.17
C THR A 9 10.93 -14.69 -20.49
N SER A 10 12.14 -15.24 -20.65
CA SER A 10 12.88 -15.17 -21.90
C SER A 10 12.16 -15.92 -23.03
N LEU A 11 11.65 -17.12 -22.73
CA LEU A 11 10.90 -17.93 -23.69
C LEU A 11 9.62 -17.22 -24.15
N GLY A 12 8.86 -16.65 -23.22
CA GLY A 12 7.67 -15.88 -23.56
C GLY A 12 7.99 -14.64 -24.38
N ARG A 13 9.09 -13.93 -24.09
CA ARG A 13 9.56 -12.80 -24.94
C ARG A 13 9.93 -13.24 -26.36
N LEU A 14 10.52 -14.42 -26.54
CA LEU A 14 10.83 -14.96 -27.86
C LEU A 14 9.55 -15.34 -28.62
N PHE A 15 8.62 -16.01 -27.96
CA PHE A 15 7.30 -16.33 -28.52
C PHE A 15 6.58 -15.06 -29.00
N MET A 16 6.63 -14.00 -28.19
CA MET A 16 6.06 -12.70 -28.50
C MET A 16 6.61 -12.07 -29.79
N ILE A 17 7.90 -12.26 -30.09
CA ILE A 17 8.55 -11.70 -31.29
C ILE A 17 8.13 -12.48 -32.54
N ASP A 18 8.00 -13.80 -32.45
CA ASP A 18 7.79 -14.69 -33.59
C ASP A 18 6.31 -14.94 -33.93
N SER A 19 5.44 -14.91 -32.92
CA SER A 19 4.03 -15.33 -33.05
C SER A 19 3.03 -14.17 -33.00
N GLY A 20 3.42 -12.99 -32.51
CA GLY A 20 2.57 -11.79 -32.46
C GLY A 20 1.31 -11.98 -31.60
N GLU A 21 0.21 -12.38 -32.22
CA GLU A 21 -1.14 -12.51 -31.65
C GLU A 21 -1.89 -13.76 -32.15
N ASP A 22 -1.16 -14.73 -32.74
CA ASP A 22 -1.73 -15.95 -33.31
C ASP A 22 -2.14 -16.96 -32.21
N GLU A 23 -3.45 -17.16 -32.04
CA GLU A 23 -4.03 -18.07 -31.05
C GLU A 23 -3.61 -19.53 -31.27
N ASP A 24 -3.53 -20.01 -32.52
CA ASP A 24 -3.14 -21.39 -32.83
C ASP A 24 -1.68 -21.65 -32.44
N LYS A 25 -0.80 -20.66 -32.67
CA LYS A 25 0.59 -20.73 -32.21
C LYS A 25 0.68 -20.69 -30.69
N PHE A 26 -0.17 -19.89 -30.04
CA PHE A 26 -0.24 -19.84 -28.57
C PHE A 26 -0.67 -21.19 -27.99
N GLU A 27 -1.69 -21.83 -28.54
CA GLU A 27 -2.15 -23.14 -28.08
C GLU A 27 -1.05 -24.20 -28.20
N LYS A 28 -0.37 -24.26 -29.34
CA LYS A 28 0.78 -25.18 -29.55
C LYS A 28 1.91 -24.90 -28.57
N PHE A 29 2.23 -23.62 -28.34
CA PHE A 29 3.25 -23.22 -27.39
C PHE A 29 2.89 -23.59 -25.94
N MET A 30 1.62 -23.44 -25.56
CA MET A 30 1.10 -23.73 -24.23
C MET A 30 0.76 -25.20 -24.00
N GLN A 31 0.78 -26.05 -25.04
CA GLN A 31 0.41 -27.46 -24.95
C GLN A 31 1.14 -28.24 -23.82
N PRO A 32 2.48 -28.09 -23.62
CA PRO A 32 3.16 -28.82 -22.54
C PRO A 32 2.69 -28.40 -21.13
N ILE A 33 2.37 -27.11 -20.96
CA ILE A 33 1.86 -26.58 -19.69
C ILE A 33 0.40 -27.01 -19.49
N THR A 34 -0.39 -27.04 -20.57
CA THR A 34 -1.78 -27.50 -20.59
C THR A 34 -1.85 -28.96 -20.13
N SER A 35 -1.07 -29.87 -20.73
CA SER A 35 -1.03 -31.28 -20.31
C SER A 35 -0.60 -31.46 -18.85
N SER A 36 0.33 -30.61 -18.38
CA SER A 36 0.78 -30.63 -16.99
C SER A 36 -0.32 -30.14 -16.03
N LEU A 37 -1.08 -29.12 -16.40
CA LEU A 37 -2.22 -28.61 -15.63
C LEU A 37 -3.40 -29.60 -15.62
N ASP A 38 -3.68 -30.28 -16.73
CA ASP A 38 -4.69 -31.34 -16.78
C ASP A 38 -4.33 -32.50 -15.86
N THR A 39 -3.05 -32.89 -15.85
CA THR A 39 -2.53 -33.91 -14.93
C THR A 39 -2.71 -33.46 -13.48
N LEU A 40 -2.32 -32.23 -13.14
CA LEU A 40 -2.51 -31.67 -11.79
C LEU A 40 -3.98 -31.61 -11.38
N LYS A 41 -4.86 -31.17 -12.29
CA LYS A 41 -6.30 -31.11 -12.07
C LYS A 41 -6.85 -32.51 -11.75
N ASN A 42 -6.41 -33.53 -12.48
CA ASN A 42 -6.81 -34.91 -12.23
C ASN A 42 -6.26 -35.44 -10.89
N MET A 43 -5.01 -35.14 -10.55
CA MET A 43 -4.40 -35.52 -9.26
C MET A 43 -5.13 -34.90 -8.06
N LEU A 44 -5.54 -33.63 -8.16
CA LEU A 44 -6.26 -32.93 -7.10
C LEU A 44 -7.70 -33.44 -6.93
N ASN A 45 -8.35 -33.88 -8.02
CA ASN A 45 -9.72 -34.37 -7.98
C ASN A 45 -9.81 -35.87 -7.59
N ASN A 46 -8.80 -36.68 -7.92
CA ASN A 46 -8.82 -38.12 -7.70
C ASN A 46 -7.91 -38.54 -6.54
N LYS A 47 -8.51 -38.89 -5.40
CA LYS A 47 -7.80 -39.36 -4.20
C LYS A 47 -6.88 -40.57 -4.44
N SER A 48 -7.15 -41.40 -5.44
CA SER A 48 -6.35 -42.59 -5.78
C SER A 48 -5.02 -42.26 -6.48
N MET A 49 -4.91 -41.12 -7.15
CA MET A 49 -3.69 -40.67 -7.85
C MET A 49 -2.94 -39.56 -7.08
N PHE A 50 -3.38 -39.26 -5.86
CA PHE A 50 -2.86 -38.14 -5.10
C PHE A 50 -1.52 -38.50 -4.44
N ASN A 51 -0.43 -38.08 -5.07
CA ASN A 51 0.90 -38.03 -4.48
C ASN A 51 1.22 -36.59 -4.06
N GLU A 52 1.23 -36.32 -2.75
CA GLU A 52 1.37 -34.95 -2.23
C GLU A 52 2.67 -34.27 -2.68
N GLU A 53 3.82 -34.94 -2.56
CA GLU A 53 5.13 -34.38 -2.89
C GLU A 53 5.27 -34.07 -4.39
N GLU A 54 4.78 -34.97 -5.23
CA GLU A 54 4.81 -34.80 -6.68
C GLU A 54 3.85 -33.68 -7.13
N THR A 55 2.64 -33.65 -6.57
CA THR A 55 1.64 -32.61 -6.87
C THR A 55 2.16 -31.24 -6.46
N LYS A 56 2.78 -31.11 -5.26
CA LYS A 56 3.42 -29.86 -4.81
C LYS A 56 4.52 -29.42 -5.78
N LYS A 57 5.43 -30.33 -6.17
CA LYS A 57 6.54 -30.00 -7.08
C LYS A 57 6.05 -29.53 -8.44
N ALA A 58 5.08 -30.24 -9.02
CA ALA A 58 4.47 -29.88 -10.30
C ALA A 58 3.78 -28.52 -10.22
N LEU A 59 2.98 -28.27 -9.18
CA LEU A 59 2.31 -26.99 -8.95
C LEU A 59 3.30 -25.83 -8.76
N ILE A 60 4.37 -26.02 -7.97
CA ILE A 60 5.43 -25.01 -7.78
C ILE A 60 6.10 -24.69 -9.11
N GLY A 61 6.37 -25.72 -9.93
CA GLY A 61 6.92 -25.58 -11.27
C GLY A 61 6.02 -24.71 -12.15
N ILE A 62 4.77 -25.15 -12.36
CA ILE A 62 3.81 -24.46 -13.23
C ILE A 62 3.55 -23.03 -12.75
N SER A 63 3.40 -22.80 -11.45
CA SER A 63 3.17 -21.45 -10.93
C SER A 63 4.32 -20.49 -11.26
N ARG A 64 5.56 -20.98 -11.27
CA ARG A 64 6.74 -20.19 -11.64
C ARG A 64 6.85 -19.99 -13.16
N ASP A 65 6.48 -21.00 -13.92
CA ASP A 65 6.51 -20.97 -15.40
C ASP A 65 5.51 -19.95 -15.91
N LEU A 66 4.26 -20.09 -15.47
CA LEU A 66 3.18 -19.16 -15.77
C LEU A 66 3.52 -17.74 -15.33
N ARG A 67 4.10 -17.57 -14.13
CA ARG A 67 4.50 -16.24 -13.69
C ARG A 67 5.53 -15.60 -14.62
N GLY A 68 6.47 -16.40 -15.11
CA GLY A 68 7.48 -15.96 -16.08
C GLY A 68 6.86 -15.55 -17.42
N LEU A 69 5.93 -16.36 -17.92
CA LEU A 69 5.19 -16.11 -19.17
C LEU A 69 4.30 -14.86 -19.06
N VAL A 70 3.47 -14.78 -18.02
CA VAL A 70 2.58 -13.64 -17.78
C VAL A 70 3.36 -12.33 -17.66
N TYR A 71 4.55 -12.36 -17.04
CA TYR A 71 5.43 -11.20 -16.98
C TYR A 71 5.89 -10.73 -18.37
N SER A 72 6.08 -11.65 -19.32
CA SER A 72 6.50 -11.35 -20.70
C SER A 72 5.37 -10.88 -21.61
N PHE A 73 4.11 -11.15 -21.27
CA PHE A 73 2.94 -10.73 -22.03
C PHE A 73 2.63 -9.26 -21.75
N ILE A 74 3.21 -8.37 -22.57
CA ILE A 74 3.11 -6.91 -22.44
C ILE A 74 1.94 -6.33 -23.25
N SER A 75 1.52 -6.97 -24.35
CA SER A 75 0.40 -6.45 -25.15
C SER A 75 -0.95 -6.92 -24.62
N ARG A 76 -1.99 -6.13 -24.91
CA ARG A 76 -3.40 -6.43 -24.58
C ARG A 76 -3.84 -7.79 -25.15
N SER A 77 -3.52 -8.07 -26.41
CA SER A 77 -3.92 -9.30 -27.09
C SER A 77 -3.37 -10.54 -26.37
N ASN A 78 -2.07 -10.56 -26.05
CA ASN A 78 -1.43 -11.72 -25.44
C ASN A 78 -1.92 -12.02 -24.03
N ILE A 79 -2.16 -10.98 -23.23
CA ILE A 79 -2.74 -11.19 -21.90
C ILE A 79 -4.20 -11.63 -21.98
N MET A 80 -4.94 -11.26 -23.05
CA MET A 80 -6.31 -11.77 -23.29
C MET A 80 -6.32 -13.23 -23.71
N ILE A 81 -5.48 -13.63 -24.66
CA ILE A 81 -5.34 -15.03 -25.06
C ILE A 81 -4.97 -15.88 -23.83
N PHE A 82 -4.02 -15.41 -23.02
CA PHE A 82 -3.68 -16.06 -21.76
C PHE A 82 -4.85 -16.11 -20.77
N PHE A 83 -5.59 -15.01 -20.59
CA PHE A 83 -6.74 -14.94 -19.70
C PHE A 83 -7.83 -15.95 -20.11
N ASN A 84 -8.16 -16.02 -21.39
CA ASN A 84 -9.15 -16.96 -21.94
C ASN A 84 -8.70 -18.42 -21.78
N TRP A 85 -7.39 -18.68 -21.89
CA TRP A 85 -6.84 -20.01 -21.68
C TRP A 85 -6.88 -20.45 -20.20
N ILE A 86 -6.53 -19.55 -19.26
CA ILE A 86 -6.44 -19.91 -17.83
C ILE A 86 -7.79 -19.86 -17.11
N TYR A 87 -8.64 -18.88 -17.42
CA TYR A 87 -9.93 -18.65 -16.77
C TYR A 87 -11.09 -19.08 -17.68
N PRO A 88 -12.08 -19.85 -17.18
CA PRO A 88 -12.23 -20.33 -15.80
C PRO A 88 -11.62 -21.73 -15.57
N THR A 89 -11.00 -22.34 -16.59
CA THR A 89 -10.69 -23.78 -16.61
C THR A 89 -9.65 -24.22 -15.59
N TYR A 90 -8.58 -23.43 -15.42
CA TYR A 90 -7.41 -23.80 -14.61
C TYR A 90 -7.26 -22.97 -13.35
N THR A 91 -7.93 -21.81 -13.22
CA THR A 91 -7.91 -21.04 -11.95
C THR A 91 -8.33 -21.88 -10.73
N PRO A 92 -9.33 -22.80 -10.79
CA PRO A 92 -9.71 -23.65 -9.67
C PRO A 92 -8.58 -24.54 -9.12
N VAL A 93 -7.60 -24.93 -9.94
CA VAL A 93 -6.43 -25.72 -9.51
C VAL A 93 -5.62 -24.93 -8.48
N PHE A 94 -5.42 -23.63 -8.71
CA PHE A 94 -4.70 -22.76 -7.78
C PHE A 94 -5.50 -22.47 -6.51
N HIS A 95 -6.83 -22.31 -6.62
CA HIS A 95 -7.70 -22.18 -5.44
C HIS A 95 -7.65 -23.43 -4.56
N ALA A 96 -7.75 -24.62 -5.15
CA ALA A 96 -7.65 -25.89 -4.42
C ALA A 96 -6.28 -26.08 -3.77
N ALA A 97 -5.21 -25.66 -4.44
CA ALA A 97 -3.87 -25.72 -3.87
C ALA A 97 -3.68 -24.81 -2.65
N ILE A 98 -4.19 -23.58 -2.71
CA ILE A 98 -4.20 -22.68 -1.55
C ILE A 98 -5.03 -23.29 -0.42
N ASP A 99 -6.17 -23.91 -0.76
CA ASP A 99 -7.07 -24.53 0.21
C ASP A 99 -6.39 -25.68 0.99
N LEU A 100 -5.62 -26.52 0.29
CA LEU A 100 -4.93 -27.69 0.83
C LEU A 100 -3.62 -27.35 1.56
N TRP A 101 -2.81 -26.45 1.00
CA TRP A 101 -1.43 -26.23 1.44
C TRP A 101 -1.17 -24.80 1.96
N PHE A 102 -2.19 -24.14 2.52
CA PHE A 102 -2.09 -22.79 3.07
C PHE A 102 -0.93 -22.61 4.09
N ASN A 103 -0.56 -23.69 4.79
CA ASN A 103 0.51 -23.75 5.78
C ASN A 103 1.90 -24.04 5.19
N ASP A 104 2.02 -24.25 3.87
CA ASP A 104 3.29 -24.49 3.18
C ASP A 104 3.67 -23.28 2.30
N PRO A 105 4.59 -22.41 2.78
CA PRO A 105 5.05 -21.24 2.03
C PRO A 105 5.73 -21.58 0.71
N GLN A 106 6.28 -22.79 0.55
CA GLN A 106 6.96 -23.19 -0.68
C GLN A 106 5.97 -23.33 -1.84
N VAL A 107 4.74 -23.74 -1.53
CA VAL A 107 3.63 -23.92 -2.47
C VAL A 107 2.84 -22.62 -2.64
N THR A 108 2.44 -21.97 -1.54
CA THR A 108 1.58 -20.78 -1.57
C THR A 108 2.28 -19.57 -2.17
N THR A 109 3.56 -19.35 -1.86
CA THR A 109 4.30 -18.17 -2.36
C THR A 109 4.34 -18.09 -3.90
N PRO A 110 4.71 -19.15 -4.65
CA PRO A 110 4.62 -19.14 -6.11
C PRO A 110 3.23 -18.82 -6.66
N VAL A 111 2.17 -19.41 -6.09
CA VAL A 111 0.78 -19.21 -6.52
C VAL A 111 0.36 -17.75 -6.31
N LEU A 112 0.58 -17.22 -5.11
CA LEU A 112 0.26 -15.82 -4.79
C LEU A 112 1.05 -14.85 -5.70
N LYS A 113 2.32 -15.15 -5.98
CA LYS A 113 3.15 -14.33 -6.88
C LYS A 113 2.73 -14.41 -8.34
N LEU A 114 2.18 -15.54 -8.78
CA LEU A 114 1.56 -15.66 -10.10
C LEU A 114 0.36 -14.72 -10.18
N TYR A 115 -0.54 -14.76 -9.20
CA TYR A 115 -1.70 -13.87 -9.18
C TYR A 115 -1.32 -12.39 -9.08
N ALA A 116 -0.31 -12.05 -8.28
CA ALA A 116 0.21 -10.68 -8.20
C ALA A 116 0.70 -10.17 -9.57
N GLU A 117 1.37 -11.03 -10.36
CA GLU A 117 1.71 -10.67 -11.74
C GLU A 117 0.47 -10.62 -12.62
N PHE A 118 -0.48 -11.55 -12.48
CA PHE A 118 -1.67 -11.64 -13.33
C PHE A 118 -2.56 -10.39 -13.25
N VAL A 119 -2.76 -9.85 -12.04
CA VAL A 119 -3.55 -8.62 -11.83
C VAL A 119 -2.78 -7.33 -12.11
N HIS A 120 -1.47 -7.41 -12.38
CA HIS A 120 -0.65 -6.21 -12.56
C HIS A 120 -0.84 -5.61 -13.95
N ASN A 121 -1.43 -4.42 -14.03
CA ASN A 121 -1.56 -3.66 -15.27
C ASN A 121 -0.26 -2.92 -15.66
N ARG A 122 0.82 -3.65 -15.92
CA ARG A 122 2.06 -3.06 -16.43
C ARG A 122 1.88 -2.65 -17.89
N SER A 123 2.36 -1.46 -18.25
CA SER A 123 2.33 -0.93 -19.63
C SER A 123 0.93 -0.91 -20.26
N GLN A 124 -0.12 -0.72 -19.45
CA GLN A 124 -1.52 -0.71 -19.89
C GLN A 124 -2.00 -2.00 -20.59
N ARG A 125 -1.39 -3.15 -20.27
CA ARG A 125 -1.75 -4.44 -20.87
C ARG A 125 -3.15 -4.93 -20.49
N LEU A 126 -3.65 -4.62 -19.30
CA LEU A 126 -4.98 -4.99 -18.83
C LEU A 126 -6.00 -3.92 -19.24
N GLN A 127 -6.12 -3.65 -20.53
CA GLN A 127 -7.14 -2.75 -21.05
C GLN A 127 -8.27 -3.58 -21.66
N PHE A 128 -9.37 -3.71 -20.92
CA PHE A 128 -10.56 -4.41 -21.39
C PHE A 128 -11.49 -3.42 -22.10
N ASP A 129 -12.26 -3.91 -23.08
CA ASP A 129 -13.33 -3.08 -23.67
C ASP A 129 -14.39 -2.78 -22.60
N ILE A 130 -15.06 -1.63 -22.73
CA ILE A 130 -16.06 -1.16 -21.76
C ILE A 130 -17.22 -2.15 -21.60
N SER A 131 -17.51 -2.93 -22.65
CA SER A 131 -18.51 -4.00 -22.66
C SER A 131 -18.01 -5.34 -22.13
N SER A 132 -16.70 -5.50 -21.90
CA SER A 132 -16.11 -6.77 -21.50
C SER A 132 -16.21 -6.98 -19.98
N PRO A 133 -16.73 -8.13 -19.54
CA PRO A 133 -16.75 -8.48 -18.11
C PRO A 133 -15.37 -8.93 -17.59
N ASN A 134 -14.36 -9.07 -18.45
CA ASN A 134 -13.11 -9.77 -18.11
C ASN A 134 -12.33 -9.08 -16.97
N GLY A 135 -12.34 -7.75 -16.88
CA GLY A 135 -11.72 -7.04 -15.75
C GLY A 135 -12.39 -7.38 -14.42
N ILE A 136 -13.72 -7.44 -14.41
CA ILE A 136 -14.51 -7.82 -13.22
C ILE A 136 -14.23 -9.28 -12.86
N LEU A 137 -14.20 -10.18 -13.86
CA LEU A 137 -13.92 -11.60 -13.66
C LEU A 137 -12.50 -11.83 -13.09
N LEU A 138 -11.49 -11.13 -13.62
CA LEU A 138 -10.11 -11.18 -13.14
C LEU A 138 -10.02 -10.72 -11.67
N PHE A 139 -10.64 -9.58 -11.34
CA PHE A 139 -10.66 -9.09 -9.97
C PHE A 139 -11.40 -10.06 -9.04
N ARG A 140 -12.55 -10.59 -9.46
CA ARG A 140 -13.35 -11.52 -8.65
C ARG A 140 -12.57 -12.82 -8.36
N ASP A 141 -11.87 -13.37 -9.35
CA ASP A 141 -11.05 -14.57 -9.16
C ASP A 141 -9.85 -14.30 -8.25
N ALA A 142 -9.16 -13.17 -8.43
CA ALA A 142 -8.06 -12.75 -7.55
C ALA A 142 -8.52 -12.46 -6.12
N SER A 143 -9.67 -11.80 -5.95
CA SER A 143 -10.31 -11.56 -4.66
C SER A 143 -10.62 -12.89 -3.97
N LYS A 144 -11.25 -13.84 -4.67
CA LYS A 144 -11.55 -15.17 -4.13
C LYS A 144 -10.29 -15.88 -3.62
N LEU A 145 -9.18 -15.83 -4.35
CA LEU A 145 -7.92 -16.45 -3.95
C LEU A 145 -7.36 -15.77 -2.70
N LEU A 146 -7.36 -14.43 -2.67
CA LEU A 146 -6.91 -13.63 -1.55
C LEU A 146 -7.72 -13.93 -0.29
N VAL A 147 -9.06 -13.98 -0.39
CA VAL A 147 -9.96 -14.30 0.73
C VAL A 147 -9.72 -15.73 1.23
N ASN A 148 -9.57 -16.69 0.31
CA ASN A 148 -9.29 -18.08 0.67
C ASN A 148 -7.97 -18.22 1.44
N TYR A 149 -6.88 -17.68 0.91
CA TYR A 149 -5.59 -17.70 1.60
C TYR A 149 -5.63 -16.92 2.92
N GLY A 150 -6.20 -15.71 2.90
CA GLY A 150 -6.22 -14.79 4.02
C GLY A 150 -7.01 -15.32 5.22
N THR A 151 -8.15 -15.97 4.98
CA THR A 151 -8.93 -16.58 6.07
C THR A 151 -8.22 -17.79 6.68
N LYS A 152 -7.52 -18.60 5.89
CA LYS A 152 -6.79 -19.77 6.37
C LYS A 152 -5.49 -19.43 7.09
N ILE A 153 -4.74 -18.45 6.61
CA ILE A 153 -3.47 -18.08 7.24
C ILE A 153 -3.68 -17.53 8.66
N LEU A 154 -4.84 -16.92 8.92
CA LEU A 154 -5.26 -16.48 10.26
C LEU A 154 -5.54 -17.64 11.23
N MET A 155 -5.79 -18.85 10.72
CA MET A 155 -6.00 -20.05 11.56
C MET A 155 -4.69 -20.62 12.10
N ILE A 156 -3.54 -20.27 11.51
CA ILE A 156 -2.24 -20.73 11.99
C ILE A 156 -1.89 -20.00 13.29
N ARG A 157 -1.79 -20.76 14.37
CA ARG A 157 -1.38 -20.29 15.70
C ARG A 157 0.04 -20.76 16.01
N ASP A 158 0.66 -20.13 17.02
CA ASP A 158 1.92 -20.59 17.63
C ASP A 158 3.09 -20.74 16.64
N ILE A 159 3.31 -19.71 15.82
CA ILE A 159 4.45 -19.69 14.89
C ILE A 159 5.70 -19.23 15.63
N PRO A 160 6.81 -20.00 15.60
CA PRO A 160 8.09 -19.58 16.15
C PRO A 160 8.56 -18.24 15.55
N SER A 161 9.11 -17.35 16.39
CA SER A 161 9.52 -16.01 15.95
C SER A 161 10.55 -16.03 14.81
N ASP A 162 11.43 -17.03 14.75
CA ASP A 162 12.41 -17.23 13.69
C ASP A 162 11.78 -17.58 12.32
N ARG A 163 10.56 -18.13 12.32
CA ARG A 163 9.83 -18.55 11.10
C ARG A 163 8.61 -17.70 10.80
N LEU A 164 8.24 -16.78 11.69
CA LEU A 164 7.07 -15.90 11.58
C LEU A 164 6.97 -15.24 10.21
N TYR A 165 8.07 -14.65 9.74
CA TYR A 165 8.09 -13.98 8.45
C TYR A 165 7.83 -14.95 7.29
N ALA A 166 8.53 -16.09 7.26
CA ALA A 166 8.43 -17.05 6.17
C ALA A 166 7.06 -17.74 6.11
N MET A 167 6.50 -18.08 7.27
CA MET A 167 5.27 -18.86 7.39
C MET A 167 4.00 -18.00 7.26
N LYS A 168 4.01 -16.76 7.74
CA LYS A 168 2.81 -15.90 7.80
C LYS A 168 3.00 -14.58 7.07
N LEU A 169 3.96 -13.75 7.51
CA LEU A 169 4.01 -12.34 7.09
C LEU A 169 4.31 -12.16 5.59
N LYS A 170 5.17 -13.02 5.03
CA LYS A 170 5.52 -12.96 3.60
C LYS A 170 4.32 -13.22 2.70
N GLY A 171 3.47 -14.18 3.06
CA GLY A 171 2.25 -14.46 2.28
C GLY A 171 1.25 -13.32 2.37
N ILE A 172 1.08 -12.75 3.57
CA ILE A 172 0.24 -11.56 3.80
C ILE A 172 0.75 -10.36 2.98
N SER A 173 2.07 -10.11 2.95
CA SER A 173 2.68 -9.06 2.14
C SER A 173 2.39 -9.21 0.64
N ILE A 174 2.38 -10.45 0.13
CA ILE A 174 2.00 -10.70 -1.27
C ILE A 174 0.50 -10.47 -1.48
N CYS A 175 -0.36 -10.83 -0.51
CA CYS A 175 -1.80 -10.52 -0.58
C CYS A 175 -2.07 -9.01 -0.63
N PHE A 176 -1.36 -8.22 0.19
CA PHE A 176 -1.43 -6.77 0.14
C PHE A 176 -1.00 -6.23 -1.24
N SER A 177 0.04 -6.83 -1.82
CA SER A 177 0.49 -6.49 -3.18
C SER A 177 -0.56 -6.83 -4.24
N ILE A 178 -1.19 -8.02 -4.17
CA ILE A 178 -2.27 -8.43 -5.10
C ILE A 178 -3.41 -7.40 -5.02
N LEU A 179 -3.90 -7.11 -3.82
CA LEU A 179 -5.02 -6.18 -3.65
C LEU A 179 -4.66 -4.79 -4.16
N LYS A 180 -3.47 -4.28 -3.83
CA LYS A 180 -3.00 -2.98 -4.31
C LYS A 180 -2.98 -2.91 -5.83
N LEU A 181 -2.40 -3.91 -6.48
CA LEU A 181 -2.26 -3.96 -7.93
C LEU A 181 -3.60 -4.08 -8.63
N ALA A 182 -4.56 -4.78 -8.02
CA ALA A 182 -5.90 -4.93 -8.54
C ALA A 182 -6.74 -3.65 -8.40
N LEU A 183 -6.65 -2.96 -7.24
CA LEU A 183 -7.35 -1.69 -7.01
C LEU A 183 -6.77 -0.56 -7.88
N SER A 184 -5.44 -0.43 -7.93
CA SER A 184 -4.77 0.63 -8.70
C SER A 184 -4.59 0.29 -10.19
N GLY A 185 -5.24 -0.77 -10.68
CA GLY A 185 -5.03 -1.29 -12.03
C GLY A 185 -5.78 -0.53 -13.12
N SER A 186 -6.79 0.27 -12.75
CA SER A 186 -7.66 1.05 -13.66
C SER A 186 -8.37 0.23 -14.73
N TYR A 187 -8.53 -1.08 -14.52
CA TYR A 187 -9.18 -2.00 -15.46
C TYR A 187 -10.53 -2.53 -14.97
N VAL A 188 -10.96 -2.10 -13.78
CA VAL A 188 -12.25 -2.44 -13.18
C VAL A 188 -12.92 -1.19 -12.65
N ASN A 189 -14.21 -1.01 -12.96
CA ASN A 189 -15.02 -0.02 -12.28
C ASN A 189 -15.64 -0.65 -11.03
N PHE A 190 -15.10 -0.30 -9.86
CA PHE A 190 -15.51 -0.89 -8.59
C PHE A 190 -16.95 -0.53 -8.17
N GLY A 191 -17.54 0.54 -8.72
CA GLY A 191 -18.94 0.88 -8.46
C GLY A 191 -19.93 -0.18 -8.97
N VAL A 192 -19.51 -1.01 -9.93
CA VAL A 192 -20.31 -2.11 -10.48
C VAL A 192 -20.60 -3.18 -9.42
N PHE A 193 -19.66 -3.47 -8.50
CA PHE A 193 -19.88 -4.51 -7.49
C PHE A 193 -21.07 -4.18 -6.58
N GLU A 194 -21.19 -2.92 -6.15
CA GLU A 194 -22.31 -2.48 -5.32
C GLU A 194 -23.64 -2.52 -6.09
N LEU A 195 -23.64 -2.11 -7.37
CA LEU A 195 -24.84 -2.11 -8.22
C LEU A 195 -25.40 -3.52 -8.48
N TYR A 196 -24.53 -4.52 -8.63
CA TYR A 196 -24.93 -5.91 -8.89
C TYR A 196 -24.96 -6.79 -7.64
N GLY A 197 -24.70 -6.23 -6.45
CA GLY A 197 -24.68 -6.99 -5.20
C GLY A 197 -23.53 -8.01 -5.07
N ASP A 198 -22.45 -7.83 -5.84
CA ASP A 198 -21.26 -8.69 -5.78
C ASP A 198 -20.38 -8.27 -4.58
N THR A 199 -20.09 -9.23 -3.69
CA THR A 199 -19.36 -8.99 -2.45
C THR A 199 -17.84 -9.04 -2.60
N ALA A 200 -17.29 -9.35 -3.77
CA ALA A 200 -15.87 -9.63 -3.95
C ALA A 200 -14.95 -8.50 -3.48
N LEU A 201 -15.32 -7.24 -3.72
CA LEU A 201 -14.54 -6.09 -3.22
C LEU A 201 -14.62 -5.98 -1.70
N LYS A 202 -15.83 -6.10 -1.14
CA LYS A 202 -16.08 -6.01 0.30
C LYS A 202 -15.36 -7.13 1.06
N ASP A 203 -15.37 -8.35 0.53
CA ASP A 203 -14.73 -9.51 1.14
C ASP A 203 -13.20 -9.39 1.11
N ALA A 204 -12.64 -8.88 0.01
CA ALA A 204 -11.20 -8.60 -0.09
C ALA A 204 -10.75 -7.53 0.91
N LEU A 205 -11.49 -6.42 0.99
CA LEU A 205 -11.20 -5.34 1.95
C LEU A 205 -11.39 -5.79 3.41
N SER A 206 -12.44 -6.57 3.70
CA SER A 206 -12.64 -7.16 5.03
C SER A 206 -11.51 -8.11 5.41
N THR A 207 -11.03 -8.92 4.45
CA THR A 207 -9.89 -9.81 4.66
C THR A 207 -8.61 -9.02 4.89
N PHE A 208 -8.36 -7.93 4.16
CA PHE A 208 -7.25 -7.01 4.42
C PHE A 208 -7.25 -6.51 5.87
N ILE A 209 -8.40 -6.06 6.38
CA ILE A 209 -8.54 -5.61 7.78
C ILE A 209 -8.23 -6.74 8.77
N LYS A 210 -8.78 -7.94 8.55
CA LYS A 210 -8.49 -9.09 9.43
C LYS A 210 -7.02 -9.47 9.42
N LEU A 211 -6.36 -9.39 8.27
CA LEU A 211 -4.95 -9.68 8.12
C LEU A 211 -4.08 -8.65 8.86
N ILE A 212 -4.36 -7.35 8.73
CA ILE A 212 -3.54 -6.33 9.38
C ILE A 212 -3.68 -6.35 10.91
N LEU A 213 -4.89 -6.57 11.42
CA LEU A 213 -5.14 -6.72 12.87
C LEU A 213 -4.45 -7.95 13.48
N SER A 214 -4.02 -8.90 12.64
CA SER A 214 -3.30 -10.10 13.09
C SER A 214 -1.78 -9.92 13.24
N ILE A 215 -1.29 -8.70 12.97
CA ILE A 215 0.13 -8.33 12.94
C ILE A 215 0.35 -7.16 13.92
N SER A 216 1.47 -7.15 14.65
CA SER A 216 1.82 -6.00 15.49
C SER A 216 2.40 -4.85 14.66
N ILE A 217 2.26 -3.59 15.12
CA ILE A 217 2.89 -2.44 14.44
C ILE A 217 4.42 -2.61 14.41
N THR A 218 5.01 -3.17 15.47
CA THR A 218 6.44 -3.47 15.54
C THR A 218 6.88 -4.40 14.42
N ASP A 219 6.16 -5.50 14.18
CA ASP A 219 6.46 -6.43 13.07
C ASP A 219 6.34 -5.73 11.71
N ILE A 220 5.32 -4.87 11.52
CA ILE A 220 5.15 -4.12 10.26
C ILE A 220 6.40 -3.31 9.96
N LEU A 221 6.97 -2.64 10.96
CA LEU A 221 8.14 -1.78 10.81
C LEU A 221 9.45 -2.57 10.74
N GLU A 222 9.56 -3.70 11.42
CA GLU A 222 10.75 -4.57 11.42
C GLU A 222 10.97 -5.24 10.05
N TYR A 223 9.90 -5.63 9.35
CA TYR A 223 10.00 -6.35 8.07
C TYR A 223 9.75 -5.42 6.85
N PRO A 224 10.80 -4.96 6.12
CA PRO A 224 10.66 -3.89 5.13
C PRO A 224 9.72 -4.22 3.96
N LYS A 225 9.68 -5.48 3.53
CA LYS A 225 8.79 -5.93 2.44
C LYS A 225 7.32 -5.90 2.86
N LEU A 226 7.04 -6.28 4.12
CA LEU A 226 5.71 -6.19 4.69
C LEU A 226 5.30 -4.72 4.81
N SER A 227 6.16 -3.90 5.43
CA SER A 227 5.99 -2.45 5.57
C SER A 227 5.61 -1.80 4.23
N GLN A 228 6.46 -1.99 3.21
CA GLN A 228 6.23 -1.43 1.87
C GLN A 228 4.90 -1.90 1.27
N SER A 229 4.60 -3.20 1.33
CA SER A 229 3.34 -3.71 0.77
C SER A 229 2.10 -3.20 1.50
N TYR A 230 2.19 -3.00 2.81
CA TYR A 230 1.10 -2.51 3.64
C TYR A 230 0.83 -1.03 3.38
N TYR A 231 1.83 -0.15 3.55
CA TYR A 231 1.62 1.29 3.45
C TYR A 231 1.26 1.73 2.04
N VAL A 232 1.80 1.09 0.99
CA VAL A 232 1.44 1.39 -0.40
C VAL A 232 0.00 0.93 -0.72
N LEU A 233 -0.46 -0.18 -0.12
CA LEU A 233 -1.87 -0.57 -0.22
C LEU A 233 -2.76 0.41 0.54
N LEU A 234 -2.37 0.78 1.76
CA LEU A 234 -3.14 1.70 2.60
C LEU A 234 -3.30 3.06 1.93
N GLU A 235 -2.24 3.59 1.32
CA GLU A 235 -2.30 4.80 0.48
C GLU A 235 -3.34 4.66 -0.63
N CYS A 236 -3.31 3.56 -1.39
CA CYS A 236 -4.27 3.31 -2.46
C CYS A 236 -5.73 3.25 -1.95
N ILE A 237 -5.96 2.60 -0.81
CA ILE A 237 -7.29 2.55 -0.19
C ILE A 237 -7.72 3.94 0.32
N ALA A 238 -6.82 4.70 0.94
CA ALA A 238 -7.11 6.05 1.43
C ALA A 238 -7.41 7.01 0.28
N GLN A 239 -6.78 6.83 -0.88
CA GLN A 239 -7.00 7.65 -2.07
C GLN A 239 -8.39 7.39 -2.69
N ASP A 240 -8.69 6.13 -3.03
CA ASP A 240 -9.83 5.80 -3.90
C ASP A 240 -11.02 5.19 -3.15
N HIS A 241 -10.79 4.64 -1.95
CA HIS A 241 -11.77 3.90 -1.15
C HIS A 241 -11.94 4.46 0.27
N MET A 242 -11.72 5.77 0.47
CA MET A 242 -11.75 6.40 1.80
C MET A 242 -13.07 6.19 2.56
N LYS A 243 -14.21 6.08 1.86
CA LYS A 243 -15.52 5.76 2.45
C LYS A 243 -15.50 4.42 3.21
N PHE A 244 -14.74 3.45 2.71
CA PHE A 244 -14.57 2.17 3.41
C PHE A 244 -13.82 2.37 4.73
N LEU A 245 -12.70 3.12 4.71
CA LEU A 245 -11.93 3.41 5.92
C LEU A 245 -12.74 4.20 6.96
N ALA A 246 -13.54 5.18 6.52
CA ALA A 246 -14.38 5.99 7.39
C ALA A 246 -15.47 5.17 8.12
N ASN A 247 -15.91 4.06 7.53
CA ASN A 247 -16.93 3.17 8.09
C ASN A 247 -16.35 2.00 8.92
N LEU A 248 -15.04 1.99 9.18
CA LEU A 248 -14.43 1.00 10.05
C LEU A 248 -14.79 1.23 11.52
N GLU A 249 -14.70 0.17 12.32
CA GLU A 249 -14.81 0.28 13.78
C GLU A 249 -13.71 1.21 14.35
N PRO A 250 -13.99 1.99 15.41
CA PRO A 250 -13.05 2.98 15.95
C PRO A 250 -11.68 2.38 16.32
N THR A 251 -11.67 1.17 16.88
CA THR A 251 -10.44 0.47 17.30
C THR A 251 -9.56 0.10 16.11
N VAL A 252 -10.17 -0.31 14.99
CA VAL A 252 -9.48 -0.66 13.75
C VAL A 252 -8.92 0.59 13.08
N PHE A 253 -9.72 1.65 13.03
CA PHE A 253 -9.25 2.93 12.50
C PHE A 253 -8.10 3.49 13.33
N LEU A 254 -8.20 3.41 14.67
CA LEU A 254 -7.13 3.83 15.57
C LEU A 254 -5.84 3.04 15.31
N TYR A 255 -5.92 1.71 15.15
CA TYR A 255 -4.76 0.89 14.79
C TYR A 255 -4.09 1.39 13.49
N ILE A 256 -4.90 1.69 12.45
CA ILE A 256 -4.38 2.20 11.18
C ILE A 256 -3.67 3.55 11.39
N ILE A 257 -4.28 4.49 12.10
CA ILE A 257 -3.67 5.80 12.37
C ILE A 257 -2.40 5.67 13.22
N SER A 258 -2.41 4.84 14.26
CA SER A 258 -1.22 4.55 15.06
C SER A 258 -0.10 3.96 14.21
N SER A 259 -0.42 3.04 13.29
CA SER A 259 0.58 2.49 12.36
C SER A 259 1.18 3.57 11.46
N ILE A 260 0.36 4.48 10.92
CA ILE A 260 0.84 5.62 10.12
C ILE A 260 1.75 6.50 10.96
N SER A 261 1.35 6.85 12.19
CA SER A 261 2.13 7.70 13.10
C SER A 261 3.53 7.13 13.35
N GLU A 262 3.64 5.84 13.66
CA GLU A 262 4.94 5.18 13.83
C GLU A 262 5.72 5.09 12.50
N GLY A 263 5.01 4.86 11.39
CA GLY A 263 5.61 4.82 10.05
C GLY A 263 6.17 6.16 9.56
N LEU A 264 5.75 7.31 10.11
CA LEU A 264 6.32 8.63 9.78
C LEU A 264 7.78 8.76 10.21
N ASN A 265 8.21 8.03 11.24
CA ASN A 265 9.59 8.00 11.74
C ASN A 265 10.49 7.02 10.97
N SER A 266 9.97 6.35 9.94
CA SER A 266 10.69 5.30 9.20
C SER A 266 11.45 5.82 7.97
N LEU A 267 12.15 4.93 7.26
CA LEU A 267 12.94 5.23 6.06
C LEU A 267 12.09 5.79 4.89
N ASP A 268 12.78 6.45 3.94
CA ASP A 268 12.19 7.39 2.96
C ASP A 268 10.95 6.90 2.19
N ASN A 269 10.94 5.65 1.69
CA ASN A 269 9.82 5.15 0.88
C ASN A 269 8.54 4.90 1.70
N VAL A 270 8.71 4.40 2.92
CA VAL A 270 7.59 4.11 3.82
C VAL A 270 7.02 5.42 4.35
N CYS A 271 7.89 6.32 4.81
CA CYS A 271 7.50 7.66 5.22
C CYS A 271 6.67 8.39 4.15
N THR A 272 7.07 8.32 2.88
CA THR A 272 6.32 8.95 1.77
C THR A 272 4.92 8.37 1.61
N SER A 273 4.79 7.04 1.67
CA SER A 273 3.49 6.35 1.58
C SER A 273 2.59 6.71 2.77
N CYS A 274 3.16 6.77 3.99
CA CYS A 274 2.45 7.21 5.19
C CYS A 274 1.96 8.66 5.09
N CYS A 275 2.81 9.58 4.59
CA CYS A 275 2.43 10.97 4.39
C CYS A 275 1.28 11.13 3.40
N SER A 276 1.33 10.37 2.30
CA SER A 276 0.29 10.37 1.27
C SER A 276 -1.04 9.82 1.81
N ALA A 277 -1.00 8.66 2.47
CA ALA A 277 -2.16 8.07 3.14
C ALA A 277 -2.76 9.03 4.17
N LEU A 278 -1.93 9.66 5.00
CA LEU A 278 -2.35 10.64 6.00
C LEU A 278 -2.99 11.88 5.36
N ASP A 279 -2.40 12.42 4.29
CA ASP A 279 -2.98 13.56 3.56
C ASP A 279 -4.37 13.21 3.04
N HIS A 280 -4.56 12.03 2.42
CA HIS A 280 -5.87 11.59 1.95
C HIS A 280 -6.90 11.48 3.07
N ILE A 281 -6.52 10.86 4.20
CA ILE A 281 -7.39 10.72 5.38
C ILE A 281 -7.79 12.09 5.93
N VAL A 282 -6.81 12.94 6.23
CA VAL A 282 -7.02 14.28 6.79
C VAL A 282 -7.82 15.16 5.83
N SER A 283 -7.58 15.07 4.53
CA SER A 283 -8.34 15.77 3.50
C SER A 283 -9.81 15.39 3.51
N TYR A 284 -10.10 14.10 3.66
CA TYR A 284 -11.46 13.59 3.72
C TYR A 284 -12.16 14.10 4.97
N ILE A 285 -11.52 14.00 6.13
CA ILE A 285 -12.04 14.49 7.41
C ILE A 285 -12.34 16.00 7.32
N PHE A 286 -11.39 16.79 6.83
CA PHE A 286 -11.56 18.24 6.67
C PHE A 286 -12.75 18.59 5.76
N LYS A 287 -12.93 17.86 4.65
CA LYS A 287 -14.07 18.04 3.74
C LYS A 287 -15.39 17.68 4.41
N GLU A 288 -15.45 16.58 5.16
CA GLU A 288 -16.69 16.14 5.81
C GLU A 288 -17.09 17.08 6.96
N ILE A 289 -16.15 17.53 7.80
CA ILE A 289 -16.41 18.54 8.84
C ILE A 289 -16.91 19.85 8.20
N SER A 290 -16.27 20.29 7.11
CA SER A 290 -16.68 21.50 6.39
C SER A 290 -18.10 21.39 5.78
N LYS A 291 -18.54 20.18 5.41
CA LYS A 291 -19.90 19.90 4.93
C LYS A 291 -20.93 19.78 6.06
N GLN A 292 -20.55 19.26 7.23
CA GLN A 292 -21.45 19.11 8.37
C GLN A 292 -21.99 20.45 8.89
N ASN A 293 -21.23 21.54 8.73
CA ASN A 293 -21.73 22.91 8.94
C ASN A 293 -22.91 23.29 8.02
N LYS A 294 -23.28 22.46 7.04
CA LYS A 294 -24.42 22.65 6.13
C LYS A 294 -25.50 21.56 6.19
N LYS A 295 -25.17 20.29 6.52
CA LYS A 295 -26.16 19.21 6.77
C LYS A 295 -25.58 18.14 7.72
N LYS A 296 -26.34 17.75 8.76
CA LYS A 296 -25.99 16.66 9.70
C LYS A 296 -25.88 15.31 8.96
N SER A 297 -24.65 14.88 8.65
CA SER A 297 -24.34 13.52 8.20
C SER A 297 -23.81 12.71 9.39
N TYR A 298 -24.39 11.54 9.64
CA TYR A 298 -24.08 10.62 10.74
C TYR A 298 -22.78 9.81 10.51
N GLU A 299 -22.22 9.83 9.30
CA GLU A 299 -21.12 8.93 8.88
C GLU A 299 -19.74 9.30 9.44
N VAL A 300 -19.59 10.48 10.07
CA VAL A 300 -18.31 10.95 10.64
C VAL A 300 -18.24 10.76 12.16
N ASN A 301 -19.29 10.23 12.80
CA ASN A 301 -19.31 10.11 14.27
C ASN A 301 -18.15 9.25 14.81
N CYS A 302 -17.75 8.18 14.10
CA CYS A 302 -16.58 7.37 14.47
C CYS A 302 -15.28 8.20 14.49
N LEU A 303 -15.12 9.11 13.51
CA LEU A 303 -13.96 10.00 13.33
C LEU A 303 -13.93 11.18 14.30
N MET A 304 -15.09 11.62 14.80
CA MET A 304 -15.21 12.64 15.84
C MET A 304 -15.09 12.07 17.25
N GLU A 305 -15.40 10.79 17.45
CA GLU A 305 -15.13 10.05 18.68
C GLU A 305 -13.65 9.62 18.82
N LEU A 306 -12.88 9.69 17.73
CA LEU A 306 -11.43 9.56 17.79
C LEU A 306 -10.83 10.75 18.54
N LYS A 307 -10.19 10.41 19.67
CA LYS A 307 -9.28 11.23 20.44
C LYS A 307 -8.50 12.24 19.56
N PRO A 308 -8.85 13.55 19.56
CA PRO A 308 -8.12 14.59 18.84
C PRO A 308 -6.62 14.55 19.09
N GLU A 309 -6.24 14.01 20.25
CA GLU A 309 -4.87 13.80 20.71
C GLU A 309 -4.00 13.05 19.69
N ILE A 310 -4.53 12.08 18.93
CA ILE A 310 -3.68 11.34 17.96
C ILE A 310 -3.30 12.20 16.75
N PHE A 311 -4.23 13.04 16.27
CA PHE A 311 -3.94 13.98 15.18
C PHE A 311 -3.03 15.11 15.66
N GLN A 312 -3.21 15.56 16.90
CA GLN A 312 -2.30 16.51 17.56
C GLN A 312 -0.90 15.93 17.72
N GLN A 313 -0.78 14.67 18.15
CA GLN A 313 0.49 13.96 18.26
C GLN A 313 1.16 13.84 16.89
N MET A 314 0.45 13.43 15.84
CA MET A 314 1.00 13.38 14.48
C MET A 314 1.44 14.75 13.97
N LEU A 315 0.68 15.81 14.27
CA LEU A 315 1.07 17.19 13.96
C LEU A 315 2.40 17.53 14.64
N SER A 316 2.52 17.27 15.94
CA SER A 316 3.74 17.49 16.69
C SER A 316 4.91 16.67 16.13
N THR A 317 4.70 15.41 15.79
CA THR A 317 5.71 14.52 15.21
C THR A 317 6.22 15.09 13.89
N ILE A 318 5.33 15.43 12.95
CA ILE A 318 5.73 15.98 11.64
C ILE A 318 6.43 17.33 11.80
N MET A 319 5.96 18.20 12.70
CA MET A 319 6.63 19.46 12.99
C MET A 319 8.03 19.25 13.56
N ASN A 320 8.20 18.33 14.50
CA ASN A 320 9.51 18.01 15.07
C ASN A 320 10.47 17.48 14.01
N ILE A 321 10.02 16.57 13.14
CA ILE A 321 10.84 16.05 12.05
C ILE A 321 11.27 17.17 11.09
N ILE A 322 10.35 18.07 10.71
CA ILE A 322 10.65 19.20 9.83
C ILE A 322 11.64 20.20 10.47
N MET A 323 11.51 20.43 11.79
CA MET A 323 12.29 21.44 12.52
C MET A 323 13.67 20.97 12.95
N PHE A 324 13.81 19.70 13.35
CA PHE A 324 14.98 19.23 14.10
C PHE A 324 15.72 18.06 13.44
N GLU A 325 15.12 17.38 12.46
CA GLU A 325 15.74 16.22 11.81
C GLU A 325 16.18 16.50 10.37
N ASP A 326 16.98 15.58 9.83
CA ASP A 326 17.31 15.50 8.41
C ASP A 326 16.10 15.00 7.60
N CYS A 327 15.04 15.81 7.57
CA CYS A 327 13.80 15.60 6.82
C CYS A 327 14.05 15.53 5.29
N ARG A 328 14.35 14.35 4.77
CA ARG A 328 14.55 14.11 3.33
C ARG A 328 13.24 14.22 2.54
N ASN A 329 12.10 13.92 3.19
CA ASN A 329 10.78 13.86 2.57
C ASN A 329 9.93 15.10 2.85
N GLN A 330 10.56 16.27 2.92
CA GLN A 330 9.92 17.53 3.28
C GLN A 330 8.68 17.85 2.42
N TRP A 331 8.78 17.57 1.12
CA TRP A 331 7.66 17.78 0.19
C TRP A 331 6.46 16.91 0.57
N SER A 332 6.70 15.62 0.82
CA SER A 332 5.68 14.65 1.24
C SER A 332 5.05 15.02 2.58
N MET A 333 5.85 15.46 3.58
CA MET A 333 5.37 15.81 4.93
C MET A 333 4.56 17.10 4.98
N SER A 334 4.85 18.07 4.09
CA SER A 334 4.18 19.37 4.10
C SER A 334 2.67 19.29 3.84
N ARG A 335 2.23 18.35 2.99
CA ARG A 335 0.82 18.18 2.62
C ARG A 335 -0.07 17.71 3.79
N PRO A 336 0.22 16.57 4.45
CA PRO A 336 -0.55 16.15 5.62
C PRO A 336 -0.42 17.16 6.76
N LEU A 337 0.74 17.82 6.93
CA LEU A 337 0.92 18.84 7.95
C LEU A 337 -0.08 20.00 7.81
N LEU A 338 -0.27 20.55 6.60
CA LEU A 338 -1.25 21.61 6.38
C LEU A 338 -2.64 21.16 6.81
N GLY A 339 -3.05 19.95 6.41
CA GLY A 339 -4.33 19.40 6.80
C GLY A 339 -4.48 19.25 8.31
N LEU A 340 -3.44 18.78 9.00
CA LEU A 340 -3.45 18.63 10.46
C LEU A 340 -3.55 19.98 11.17
N ILE A 341 -2.84 21.00 10.68
CA ILE A 341 -2.89 22.37 11.22
C ILE A 341 -4.31 22.93 11.07
N LEU A 342 -4.91 22.82 9.88
CA LEU A 342 -6.26 23.33 9.63
C LEU A 342 -7.35 22.57 10.40
N LEU A 343 -7.10 21.31 10.79
CA LEU A 343 -7.97 20.55 11.68
C LEU A 343 -7.79 20.94 13.16
N ASN A 344 -6.59 21.34 13.57
CA ASN A 344 -6.21 21.57 14.97
C ASN A 344 -5.52 22.94 15.17
N GLU A 345 -6.18 24.02 14.74
CA GLU A 345 -5.60 25.39 14.77
C GLU A 345 -5.20 25.83 16.19
N ASP A 346 -6.04 25.54 17.20
CA ASP A 346 -5.77 25.90 18.60
C ASP A 346 -4.54 25.19 19.15
N TYR A 347 -4.42 23.88 18.89
CA TYR A 347 -3.26 23.09 19.31
C TYR A 347 -1.98 23.53 18.59
N PHE A 348 -2.05 23.85 17.29
CA PHE A 348 -0.90 24.39 16.57
C PHE A 348 -0.41 25.72 17.17
N ASN A 349 -1.32 26.60 17.59
CA ASN A 349 -0.97 27.85 18.27
C ASN A 349 -0.36 27.60 19.65
N GLU A 350 -0.82 26.59 20.39
CA GLU A 350 -0.19 26.15 21.63
C GLU A 350 1.22 25.61 21.40
N LEU A 351 1.39 24.70 20.43
CA LEU A 351 2.68 24.16 20.04
C LEU A 351 3.67 25.27 19.64
N ARG A 352 3.22 26.24 18.83
CA ARG A 352 3.99 27.43 18.47
C ARG A 352 4.45 28.20 19.71
N ARG A 353 3.55 28.50 20.64
CA ARG A 353 3.88 29.23 21.89
C ARG A 353 4.89 28.46 22.74
N ASN A 354 4.70 27.15 22.89
CA ASN A 354 5.61 26.29 23.66
C ASN A 354 7.02 26.30 23.04
N ILE A 355 7.12 26.10 21.73
CA ILE A 355 8.42 26.13 21.01
C ILE A 355 9.11 27.49 21.15
N ILE A 356 8.36 28.60 21.03
CA ILE A 356 8.92 29.95 21.18
C ILE A 356 9.41 30.17 22.61
N SER A 357 8.63 29.79 23.63
CA SER A 357 9.02 29.97 25.04
C SER A 357 10.27 29.20 25.43
N GLN A 358 10.58 28.11 24.72
CA GLN A 358 11.79 27.32 24.93
C GLN A 358 13.04 27.95 24.30
N GLN A 359 12.89 28.99 23.47
CA GLN A 359 14.02 29.72 22.87
C GLN A 359 14.54 30.83 23.81
N PRO A 360 15.84 31.19 23.73
CA PRO A 360 16.37 32.37 24.40
C PRO A 360 15.61 33.64 24.02
N ILE A 361 15.40 34.56 24.98
CA ILE A 361 14.55 35.77 24.82
C ILE A 361 14.89 36.56 23.55
N GLU A 362 16.18 36.75 23.27
CA GLU A 362 16.69 37.47 22.10
C GLU A 362 16.28 36.83 20.76
N LYS A 363 16.07 35.51 20.76
CA LYS A 363 15.74 34.70 19.60
C LYS A 363 14.23 34.45 19.44
N GLN A 364 13.42 34.71 20.46
CA GLN A 364 11.97 34.47 20.45
C GLN A 364 11.27 35.28 19.36
N THR A 365 11.64 36.56 19.18
CA THR A 365 11.04 37.43 18.16
C THR A 365 11.29 36.90 16.74
N THR A 366 12.49 36.40 16.47
CA THR A 366 12.86 35.82 15.16
C THR A 366 12.10 34.52 14.93
N MET A 367 12.05 33.63 15.92
CA MET A 367 11.26 32.39 15.84
C MET A 367 9.78 32.67 15.56
N ASN A 368 9.21 33.68 16.22
CA ASN A 368 7.82 34.08 16.01
C ASN A 368 7.56 34.50 14.56
N ARG A 369 8.48 35.27 13.96
CA ARG A 369 8.41 35.68 12.54
C ARG A 369 8.49 34.50 11.57
N LEU A 370 9.29 33.48 11.89
CA LEU A 370 9.36 32.25 11.07
C LEU A 370 8.01 31.53 11.04
N PHE A 371 7.36 31.39 12.18
CA PHE A 371 6.01 30.81 12.24
C PHE A 371 4.95 31.66 11.53
N ASP A 372 5.07 33.00 11.57
CA ASP A 372 4.20 33.87 10.78
C ASP A 372 4.42 33.69 9.27
N TYR A 373 5.68 33.52 8.84
CA TYR A 373 6.00 33.24 7.45
C TYR A 373 5.46 31.87 7.01
N LEU A 374 5.56 30.85 7.86
CA LEU A 374 5.06 29.50 7.58
C LEU A 374 3.58 29.51 7.17
N MET A 375 2.77 30.31 7.86
CA MET A 375 1.32 30.44 7.61
C MET A 375 0.95 31.62 6.71
N ARG A 376 1.92 32.30 6.09
CA ARG A 376 1.67 33.49 5.27
C ARG A 376 0.89 33.15 4.01
N ASP A 377 -0.19 33.90 3.79
CA ASP A 377 -1.11 33.75 2.67
C ASP A 377 -1.70 32.34 2.51
N ILE A 378 -1.80 31.60 3.62
CA ILE A 378 -2.45 30.29 3.67
C ILE A 378 -3.92 30.48 3.98
N GLU A 379 -4.78 29.99 3.10
CA GLU A 379 -6.22 30.01 3.29
C GLU A 379 -6.69 28.76 4.04
N ARG A 380 -7.88 28.81 4.65
CA ARG A 380 -8.51 27.65 5.30
C ARG A 380 -9.15 26.71 4.26
N ASN A 381 -8.33 26.15 3.37
CA ASN A 381 -8.75 25.13 2.42
C ASN A 381 -7.58 24.21 2.03
N LEU A 382 -7.91 23.08 1.44
CA LEU A 382 -6.94 22.06 1.01
C LEU A 382 -6.83 21.98 -0.52
N LEU A 383 -6.97 23.10 -1.22
CA LEU A 383 -6.79 23.16 -2.67
C LEU A 383 -5.32 22.99 -3.05
N ALA A 384 -5.05 22.45 -4.25
CA ALA A 384 -3.68 22.20 -4.72
C ALA A 384 -2.79 23.46 -4.65
N LYS A 385 -3.29 24.60 -5.12
CA LYS A 385 -2.58 25.89 -5.06
C LYS A 385 -2.18 26.29 -3.63
N ASN A 386 -3.07 26.08 -2.66
CA ASN A 386 -2.79 26.42 -1.25
C ASN A 386 -1.77 25.45 -0.63
N ARG A 387 -1.88 24.16 -0.95
CA ARG A 387 -0.89 23.14 -0.55
C ARG A 387 0.49 23.44 -1.10
N ASP A 388 0.60 23.72 -2.40
CA ASP A 388 1.88 24.02 -3.04
C ASP A 388 2.53 25.26 -2.44
N ARG A 389 1.72 26.28 -2.12
CA ARG A 389 2.17 27.46 -1.39
C ARG A 389 2.68 27.12 0.01
N PHE A 390 1.94 26.33 0.78
CA PHE A 390 2.39 25.89 2.10
C PHE A 390 3.70 25.08 2.01
N THR A 391 3.83 24.21 1.02
CA THR A 391 5.07 23.45 0.80
C THR A 391 6.27 24.35 0.51
N GLN A 392 6.07 25.43 -0.25
CA GLN A 392 7.10 26.47 -0.46
C GLN A 392 7.43 27.18 0.86
N ASN A 393 6.41 27.55 1.64
CA ASN A 393 6.60 28.19 2.95
C ASN A 393 7.42 27.30 3.90
N VAL A 394 7.12 25.98 3.96
CA VAL A 394 7.88 25.00 4.76
C VAL A 394 9.35 24.94 4.32
N SER A 395 9.61 25.01 3.01
CA SER A 395 10.97 24.97 2.46
C SER A 395 11.80 26.17 2.91
N THR A 396 11.22 27.36 2.80
CA THR A 396 11.86 28.60 3.27
C THR A 396 12.00 28.60 4.79
N PHE A 397 10.95 28.23 5.52
CA PHE A 397 10.95 28.12 6.98
C PHE A 397 12.11 27.25 7.48
N ARG A 398 12.32 26.09 6.88
CA ARG A 398 13.40 25.18 7.27
C ARG A 398 14.79 25.72 6.94
N ARG A 399 14.96 26.36 5.77
CA ARG A 399 16.22 27.00 5.39
C ARG A 399 16.59 28.09 6.41
N GLU A 400 15.65 28.97 6.72
CA GLU A 400 15.87 30.06 7.67
C GLU A 400 16.05 29.54 9.11
N LEU A 401 15.35 28.47 9.48
CA LEU A 401 15.55 27.79 10.77
C LEU A 401 16.96 27.19 10.89
N SER A 402 17.48 26.61 9.81
CA SER A 402 18.85 26.08 9.77
C SER A 402 19.89 27.20 9.95
N ASP A 403 19.67 28.36 9.33
CA ASP A 403 20.54 29.53 9.48
C ASP A 403 20.45 30.11 10.91
N PHE A 404 19.24 30.17 11.47
CA PHE A 404 19.00 30.56 12.86
C PHE A 404 19.69 29.64 13.88
N GLN A 405 19.74 28.33 13.61
CA GLN A 405 20.45 27.35 14.43
C GLN A 405 21.98 27.47 14.28
N LYS A 406 22.50 27.73 13.08
CA LYS A 406 23.95 27.94 12.83
C LYS A 406 24.49 29.19 13.52
N GLY A 407 23.69 30.25 13.64
CA GLY A 407 24.02 31.44 14.44
C GLY A 407 24.11 31.21 15.96
N SER A 408 24.09 29.96 16.43
CA SER A 408 24.21 29.58 17.85
C SER A 408 25.59 29.02 18.22
N VAL A 409 26.51 28.85 17.26
CA VAL A 409 27.88 28.42 17.57
C VAL A 409 28.65 29.63 18.09
N PRO A 410 29.13 29.66 19.35
CA PRO A 410 30.07 30.67 19.76
C PRO A 410 31.36 30.45 18.98
N CYS A 411 31.76 31.41 18.15
CA CYS A 411 33.15 31.52 17.69
C CYS A 411 34.04 31.75 18.92
N ASN A 412 34.42 30.69 19.61
CA ASN A 412 35.32 30.76 20.76
C ASN A 412 36.78 30.57 20.32
N ASN A 413 37.19 31.24 19.24
CA ASN A 413 38.57 31.18 18.72
C ASN A 413 39.25 32.54 18.53
N ASP A 414 38.60 33.67 18.84
CA ASP A 414 39.22 35.01 18.67
C ASP A 414 39.65 35.69 19.99
N MET A 415 39.77 34.95 21.09
CA MET A 415 40.33 35.45 22.38
C MET A 415 41.66 34.79 22.78
N MET A 416 42.42 34.22 21.85
CA MET A 416 43.73 33.64 22.13
C MET A 416 44.89 34.18 21.27
N ASN A 417 44.69 35.29 20.56
CA ASN A 417 45.76 35.98 19.78
C ASN A 417 46.04 37.43 20.24
N MET A 418 45.62 37.80 21.45
CA MET A 418 46.12 38.99 22.14
C MET A 418 46.60 38.62 23.55
N MET A 419 47.61 37.76 23.64
CA MET A 419 48.59 37.65 24.74
C MET A 419 49.49 36.45 24.46
N ASN A 420 50.53 36.69 23.64
CA ASN A 420 51.91 36.25 23.85
C ASN A 420 52.79 36.63 22.66
#